data_AF-F4HEW7-F1
#
_entry.id   AF-F4HEW7-F1
#
_cell.length_a   1.000
_cell.length_b   1.000
_cell.length_c   1.000
_cell.angle_alpha   90.00
_cell.angle_beta   90.00
_cell.angle_gamma   90.00
#
_symmetry.space_group_name_H-M   'P 1'
#
loop_
_entity.id
_entity.type
_entity.pdbx_description
1 polymer ?
#
loop_
_entity_poly.entity_id
_entity_poly.type
_entity_poly.pdbx_seq_one_letter_code
_entity_poly.pdbx_strand_id
1 'polypeptide(L)'
;MKKLTLSLNLVSLLSCSLFYPTNLSAAPNAPDNHQAQALQLEKIVIFSRHGIRTPLVGKESILSQATPYQWVQWQDKTGYLTAKGARLEKLFAAYWSEWLQQTGILSSQCPKDDLFIYTNARPRTIDTGVSFAKGAYSHCAIRVNYLGEYNTMDNTFNPVIRSKVDKAFEQKARKAVDELVGEGGFAQLNTHLQSNFNALATALNQEQSPLCQEKQLCNLDQETNTLTFTQGKEPKTTGALRDGTGAADSFLLQYYEGFPAKDVAWGRIDNQENWKKIVDIKERYNQLLFGTQVMAKEAATPLLTFIQNSFKDYGYQHPYIGKARKSKVVLLVGHDSNVGSLLPLLKVKPYHLPDQLETTPISGKVAFEKWVNAKGEAFMKVEYVYQTIDQLRNGTKLSLTNPPNRITLQLEDCPTNAQGLCKMEDFYQAVENALK
;
A
#
# COMPACT_ATOMS: atom_id res chain seq x y z
N MET A 1 -7.33 32.50 0.40
CA MET A 1 -8.63 32.43 -0.29
C MET A 1 -9.71 32.93 0.66
N LYS A 2 -10.55 33.85 0.17
CA LYS A 2 -11.59 34.57 0.93
C LYS A 2 -12.66 33.60 1.44
N LYS A 3 -13.07 33.76 2.70
CA LYS A 3 -14.18 33.04 3.35
C LYS A 3 -15.51 33.46 2.71
N LEU A 4 -16.30 32.50 2.24
CA LEU A 4 -17.69 32.72 1.83
C LEU A 4 -18.61 32.43 3.02
N THR A 5 -19.27 33.47 3.53
CA THR A 5 -20.39 33.40 4.47
C THR A 5 -21.67 33.14 3.70
N LEU A 6 -22.37 32.05 4.03
CA LEU A 6 -23.70 31.75 3.49
C LEU A 6 -24.76 32.32 4.46
N SER A 7 -25.50 33.31 3.99
CA SER A 7 -26.62 33.94 4.69
C SER A 7 -27.86 33.03 4.63
N LEU A 8 -28.39 32.72 5.82
CA LEU A 8 -29.65 32.00 6.03
C LEU A 8 -30.83 32.98 5.82
N ASN A 9 -31.67 32.74 4.81
CA ASN A 9 -32.96 33.42 4.68
C ASN A 9 -34.07 32.51 5.21
N LEU A 10 -34.68 32.94 6.30
CA LEU A 10 -35.89 32.40 6.88
C LEU A 10 -37.09 32.84 6.03
N VAL A 11 -37.83 31.90 5.44
CA VAL A 11 -39.18 32.17 4.91
C VAL A 11 -40.11 31.13 5.49
N SER A 12 -40.96 31.58 6.41
CA SER A 12 -42.12 30.85 6.92
C SER A 12 -43.20 30.80 5.84
N LEU A 13 -43.71 29.61 5.51
CA LEU A 13 -44.96 29.49 4.78
C LEU A 13 -45.82 28.35 5.35
N LEU A 14 -47.10 28.70 5.44
CA LEU A 14 -48.20 28.07 6.16
C LEU A 14 -48.54 26.64 5.72
N SER A 15 -49.07 25.93 6.71
CA SER A 15 -49.83 24.68 6.66
C SER A 15 -50.92 24.61 5.60
N CYS A 16 -51.01 23.48 4.88
CA CYS A 16 -52.25 23.00 4.29
C CYS A 16 -52.29 21.47 4.40
N SER A 17 -53.07 20.96 5.34
CA SER A 17 -53.24 19.53 5.63
C SER A 17 -54.33 18.95 4.72
N LEU A 18 -53.95 18.18 3.70
CA LEU A 18 -54.87 17.35 2.92
C LEU A 18 -54.73 15.90 3.36
N PHE A 19 -55.73 15.40 4.07
CA PHE A 19 -55.90 13.98 4.39
C PHE A 19 -56.34 13.23 3.13
N TYR A 20 -55.46 12.40 2.56
CA TYR A 20 -55.85 11.34 1.63
C TYR A 20 -55.86 9.99 2.38
N PRO A 21 -56.94 9.21 2.30
CA PRO A 21 -56.94 7.84 2.81
C PRO A 21 -56.30 6.94 1.76
N THR A 22 -55.15 6.33 2.07
CA THR A 22 -54.60 5.24 1.26
C THR A 22 -54.66 3.94 2.05
N ASN A 23 -55.41 3.00 1.48
CA ASN A 23 -55.61 1.65 1.95
C ASN A 23 -54.27 0.94 2.20
N LEU A 24 -54.08 0.42 3.42
CA LEU A 24 -53.05 -0.57 3.73
C LEU A 24 -53.40 -1.88 3.03
N SER A 25 -52.88 -2.08 1.82
CA SER A 25 -52.70 -3.43 1.28
C SER A 25 -51.45 -4.03 1.92
N ALA A 26 -51.66 -5.02 2.79
CA ALA A 26 -50.59 -5.85 3.31
C ALA A 26 -49.87 -6.55 2.15
N ALA A 27 -48.59 -6.19 1.93
CA ALA A 27 -47.72 -6.95 1.06
C ALA A 27 -47.49 -8.35 1.68
N PRO A 28 -47.49 -9.43 0.88
CA PRO A 28 -47.21 -10.76 1.40
C PRO A 28 -45.78 -10.79 1.96
N ASN A 29 -45.67 -11.31 3.19
CA ASN A 29 -44.42 -11.57 3.90
C ASN A 29 -43.38 -12.21 2.97
N ALA A 30 -42.39 -11.43 2.55
CA ALA A 30 -41.13 -11.99 2.12
C ALA A 30 -40.51 -12.71 3.33
N PRO A 31 -40.02 -13.94 3.19
CA PRO A 31 -39.41 -14.66 4.29
C PRO A 31 -38.23 -13.85 4.83
N ASP A 32 -38.38 -13.48 6.09
CA ASP A 32 -37.46 -12.69 6.88
C ASP A 32 -36.15 -13.44 7.10
N ASN A 33 -35.05 -12.69 7.06
CA ASN A 33 -33.77 -12.98 7.69
C ASN A 33 -33.11 -14.36 7.48
N HIS A 34 -32.18 -14.43 6.52
CA HIS A 34 -30.90 -15.06 6.85
C HIS A 34 -30.34 -14.29 8.05
N GLN A 35 -30.49 -14.85 9.26
CA GLN A 35 -29.69 -14.44 10.41
C GLN A 35 -28.26 -14.24 9.91
N ALA A 36 -27.77 -13.00 9.95
CA ALA A 36 -26.35 -12.74 9.76
C ALA A 36 -25.64 -13.65 10.76
N GLN A 37 -25.07 -14.75 10.26
CA GLN A 37 -24.46 -15.75 11.13
C GLN A 37 -23.40 -15.01 11.93
N ALA A 38 -23.44 -15.12 13.26
CA ALA A 38 -22.42 -14.49 14.09
C ALA A 38 -21.06 -15.05 13.66
N LEU A 39 -20.22 -14.20 13.09
CA LEU A 39 -18.88 -14.51 12.63
C LEU A 39 -17.89 -14.10 13.71
N GLN A 40 -16.96 -15.00 14.03
CA GLN A 40 -15.84 -14.75 14.93
C GLN A 40 -14.54 -14.68 14.12
N LEU A 41 -13.75 -13.63 14.33
CA LEU A 41 -12.39 -13.56 13.80
C LEU A 41 -11.49 -14.50 14.61
N GLU A 42 -10.94 -15.53 13.97
CA GLU A 42 -10.06 -16.51 14.64
C GLU A 42 -8.58 -16.22 14.43
N LYS A 43 -8.23 -15.69 13.26
CA LYS A 43 -6.85 -15.38 12.90
C LYS A 43 -6.78 -14.26 11.89
N ILE A 44 -5.77 -13.41 12.01
CA ILE A 44 -5.46 -12.38 11.03
C ILE A 44 -3.95 -12.32 10.75
N VAL A 45 -3.60 -12.21 9.47
CA VAL A 45 -2.23 -11.91 9.02
C VAL A 45 -2.28 -10.55 8.31
N ILE A 46 -1.57 -9.57 8.84
CA ILE A 46 -1.54 -8.19 8.37
C ILE A 46 -0.18 -7.95 7.71
N PHE A 47 -0.16 -7.66 6.42
CA PHE A 47 1.04 -7.22 5.72
C PHE A 47 1.05 -5.70 5.58
N SER A 48 2.06 -5.05 6.16
CA SER A 48 2.22 -3.59 6.19
C SER A 48 3.37 -3.14 5.31
N ARG A 49 3.17 -2.09 4.52
CA ARG A 49 4.28 -1.22 4.07
C ARG A 49 4.84 -0.47 5.28
N HIS A 50 6.11 -0.13 5.26
CA HIS A 50 6.71 0.77 6.26
C HIS A 50 6.06 2.17 6.26
N GLY A 51 6.26 2.93 7.34
CA GLY A 51 5.79 4.32 7.46
C GLY A 51 6.63 5.35 6.71
N ILE A 52 6.35 6.64 6.94
CA ILE A 52 7.02 7.76 6.25
C ILE A 52 8.52 7.70 6.52
N ARG A 53 9.30 7.71 5.44
CA ARG A 53 10.76 7.69 5.46
C ARG A 53 11.33 8.91 4.76
N THR A 54 12.60 9.17 4.95
CA THR A 54 13.32 10.09 4.04
C THR A 54 13.45 9.47 2.64
N PRO A 55 13.58 10.29 1.58
CA PRO A 55 13.75 9.82 0.21
C PRO A 55 14.96 8.90 0.05
N LEU A 56 14.89 7.97 -0.91
CA LEU A 56 16.00 7.08 -1.26
C LEU A 56 16.95 7.67 -2.29
N VAL A 57 16.51 8.71 -3.02
CA VAL A 57 17.36 9.45 -3.94
C VAL A 57 18.21 10.45 -3.15
N GLY A 58 19.52 10.40 -3.39
CA GLY A 58 20.52 11.24 -2.70
C GLY A 58 20.99 12.42 -3.55
N LYS A 59 21.90 13.23 -2.97
CA LYS A 59 22.49 14.41 -3.62
C LYS A 59 23.23 14.12 -4.94
N GLU A 60 23.66 12.88 -5.14
CA GLU A 60 24.35 12.45 -6.37
C GLU A 60 23.39 12.00 -7.48
N SER A 61 22.08 11.96 -7.22
CA SER A 61 21.09 11.66 -8.26
C SER A 61 21.04 12.78 -9.29
N ILE A 62 20.69 12.44 -10.54
CA ILE A 62 20.36 13.40 -11.61
C ILE A 62 19.32 14.43 -11.16
N LEU A 63 18.43 14.06 -10.22
CA LEU A 63 17.42 14.96 -9.65
C LEU A 63 18.00 16.18 -8.92
N SER A 64 19.25 16.11 -8.45
CA SER A 64 19.94 17.26 -7.86
C SER A 64 20.22 18.37 -8.87
N GLN A 65 20.33 18.02 -10.16
CA GLN A 65 20.60 18.94 -11.27
C GLN A 65 19.37 19.14 -12.17
N ALA A 66 18.28 18.40 -11.96
CA ALA A 66 17.06 18.46 -12.76
C ALA A 66 16.13 19.63 -12.41
N THR A 67 16.54 20.50 -11.48
CA THR A 67 15.81 21.68 -11.05
C THR A 67 16.79 22.80 -10.66
N PRO A 68 16.44 24.10 -10.85
CA PRO A 68 17.22 25.20 -10.29
C PRO A 68 17.08 25.32 -8.76
N TYR A 69 16.12 24.62 -8.16
CA TYR A 69 15.78 24.80 -6.75
C TYR A 69 16.55 23.85 -5.83
N GLN A 70 16.72 24.27 -4.58
CA GLN A 70 17.30 23.43 -3.54
C GLN A 70 16.24 22.48 -2.97
N TRP A 71 16.52 21.18 -2.96
CA TRP A 71 15.69 20.17 -2.31
C TRP A 71 15.69 20.36 -0.79
N VAL A 72 14.53 20.12 -0.16
CA VAL A 72 14.41 20.23 1.30
C VAL A 72 15.38 19.29 2.01
N GLN A 73 15.94 19.76 3.14
CA GLN A 73 16.82 18.95 3.96
C GLN A 73 15.98 18.12 4.94
N TRP A 74 16.31 16.83 5.03
CA TRP A 74 15.71 15.91 5.98
C TRP A 74 16.60 15.77 7.21
N GLN A 75 15.98 15.67 8.39
CA GLN A 75 16.70 15.52 9.66
C GLN A 75 17.27 14.11 9.82
N ASP A 76 16.52 13.11 9.36
CA ASP A 76 16.88 11.70 9.47
C ASP A 76 17.77 11.24 8.31
N LYS A 77 18.47 10.11 8.50
CA LYS A 77 19.30 9.49 7.46
C LYS A 77 18.45 9.02 6.27
N THR A 78 19.04 9.00 5.07
CA THR A 78 18.42 8.48 3.83
C THR A 78 17.80 7.09 4.03
N GLY A 79 16.50 6.97 3.70
CA GLY A 79 15.74 5.73 3.79
C GLY A 79 15.33 5.28 5.20
N TYR A 80 15.57 6.08 6.24
CA TYR A 80 15.13 5.81 7.61
C TYR A 80 13.71 6.34 7.83
N LEU A 81 12.97 5.70 8.74
CA LEU A 81 11.67 6.17 9.19
C LEU A 81 11.83 7.53 9.90
N THR A 82 10.96 8.49 9.61
CA THR A 82 10.99 9.80 10.26
C THR A 82 10.32 9.77 11.63
N ALA A 83 10.61 10.76 12.47
CA ALA A 83 9.91 10.93 13.74
C ALA A 83 8.39 11.08 13.55
N LYS A 84 7.95 11.76 12.48
CA LYS A 84 6.52 11.83 12.12
C LYS A 84 5.99 10.49 11.64
N GLY A 85 6.73 9.76 10.80
CA GLY A 85 6.37 8.41 10.36
C GLY A 85 6.12 7.47 11.55
N ALA A 86 7.02 7.48 12.53
CA ALA A 86 6.84 6.74 13.79
C ALA A 86 5.60 7.17 14.59
N ARG A 87 5.30 8.48 14.63
CA ARG A 87 4.10 9.00 15.30
C ARG A 87 2.82 8.54 14.60
N LEU A 88 2.76 8.64 13.27
CA LEU A 88 1.59 8.22 12.48
C LEU A 88 1.34 6.72 12.63
N GLU A 89 2.39 5.91 12.60
CA GLU A 89 2.26 4.47 12.79
C GLU A 89 1.69 4.14 14.19
N LYS A 90 2.05 4.89 15.23
CA LYS A 90 1.43 4.73 16.56
C LYS A 90 -0.06 5.07 16.57
N LEU A 91 -0.46 6.14 15.87
CA LEU A 91 -1.87 6.53 15.75
C LEU A 91 -2.67 5.47 15.00
N PHE A 92 -2.10 4.92 13.92
CA PHE A 92 -2.74 3.84 13.17
C PHE A 92 -2.79 2.54 13.97
N ALA A 93 -1.75 2.23 14.74
CA ALA A 93 -1.74 1.09 15.63
C ALA A 93 -2.74 1.20 16.78
N ALA A 94 -3.06 2.40 17.26
CA ALA A 94 -4.13 2.62 18.21
C ALA A 94 -5.50 2.21 17.63
N TYR A 95 -5.81 2.63 16.39
CA TYR A 95 -6.99 2.15 15.67
C TYR A 95 -7.00 0.61 15.53
N TRP A 96 -5.88 0.00 15.11
CA TRP A 96 -5.79 -1.45 14.98
C TRP A 96 -6.02 -2.16 16.32
N SER A 97 -5.52 -1.60 17.42
CA SER A 97 -5.76 -2.14 18.76
C SER A 97 -7.25 -2.10 19.12
N GLU A 98 -7.93 -0.97 18.89
CA GLU A 98 -9.36 -0.85 19.12
C GLU A 98 -10.17 -1.83 18.24
N TRP A 99 -9.81 -1.98 16.97
CA TRP A 99 -10.49 -2.89 16.03
C TRP A 99 -10.27 -4.37 16.39
N LEU A 100 -9.05 -4.76 16.73
CA LEU A 100 -8.74 -6.13 17.18
C LEU A 100 -9.45 -6.47 18.51
N GLN A 101 -9.64 -5.48 19.38
CA GLN A 101 -10.45 -5.64 20.58
C GLN A 101 -11.95 -5.76 20.27
N GLN A 102 -12.47 -4.94 19.34
CA GLN A 102 -13.87 -4.98 18.92
C GLN A 102 -14.25 -6.34 18.29
N THR A 103 -13.34 -6.97 17.57
CA THR A 103 -13.54 -8.32 17.00
C THR A 103 -13.39 -9.44 18.04
N GLY A 104 -12.92 -9.14 19.24
CA GLY A 104 -12.66 -10.11 20.30
C GLY A 104 -11.43 -11.00 20.09
N ILE A 105 -10.65 -10.80 19.02
CA ILE A 105 -9.46 -11.62 18.76
C ILE A 105 -8.33 -11.34 19.76
N LEU A 106 -8.23 -10.09 20.23
CA LEU A 106 -7.33 -9.66 21.31
C LEU A 106 -8.13 -8.92 22.39
N SER A 107 -7.57 -8.86 23.60
CA SER A 107 -8.09 -8.02 24.69
C SER A 107 -7.28 -6.73 24.83
N SER A 108 -7.67 -5.85 25.75
CA SER A 108 -6.89 -4.66 26.10
C SER A 108 -5.61 -4.97 26.88
N GLN A 109 -5.45 -6.20 27.39
CA GLN A 109 -4.25 -6.65 28.09
C GLN A 109 -3.11 -6.95 27.11
N CYS A 110 -1.88 -7.05 27.62
CA CYS A 110 -0.75 -7.43 26.80
C CYS A 110 -1.00 -8.77 26.08
N PRO A 111 -0.89 -8.81 24.73
CA PRO A 111 -1.33 -9.97 23.94
C PRO A 111 -0.42 -11.20 24.09
N LYS A 112 0.74 -11.08 24.75
CA LYS A 112 1.74 -12.15 24.90
C LYS A 112 2.02 -12.82 23.54
N ASP A 113 1.81 -14.13 23.44
CA ASP A 113 2.04 -14.93 22.22
C ASP A 113 0.92 -14.81 21.18
N ASP A 114 -0.22 -14.18 21.51
CA ASP A 114 -1.32 -13.97 20.56
C ASP A 114 -0.98 -12.92 19.49
N LEU A 115 0.00 -12.05 19.72
CA LEU A 115 0.52 -11.09 18.74
C LEU A 115 1.98 -11.40 18.38
N PHE A 116 2.23 -11.66 17.10
CA PHE A 116 3.57 -11.84 16.56
C PHE A 116 3.91 -10.74 15.54
N ILE A 117 5.01 -10.02 15.77
CA ILE A 117 5.51 -8.98 14.85
C ILE A 117 6.81 -9.45 14.21
N TYR A 118 6.82 -9.51 12.88
CA TYR A 118 7.96 -9.88 12.05
C TYR A 118 8.16 -8.87 10.93
N THR A 119 9.35 -8.27 10.87
CA THR A 119 9.68 -7.23 9.90
C THR A 119 10.84 -7.69 9.03
N ASN A 120 10.98 -7.08 7.86
CA ASN A 120 12.26 -7.06 7.18
C ASN A 120 13.32 -6.40 8.09
N ALA A 121 14.60 -6.67 7.84
CA ALA A 121 15.73 -6.17 8.61
C ALA A 121 16.16 -4.73 8.26
N ARG A 122 15.41 -4.01 7.41
CA ARG A 122 15.68 -2.60 7.12
C ARG A 122 15.29 -1.71 8.31
N PRO A 123 16.04 -0.61 8.60
CA PRO A 123 15.73 0.27 9.73
C PRO A 123 14.28 0.75 9.72
N ARG A 124 13.82 1.24 8.58
CA ARG A 124 12.44 1.73 8.40
C ARG A 124 11.34 0.69 8.69
N THR A 125 11.57 -0.59 8.38
CA THR A 125 10.59 -1.65 8.64
C THR A 125 10.61 -2.06 10.10
N ILE A 126 11.80 -2.18 10.71
CA ILE A 126 11.95 -2.45 12.14
C ILE A 126 11.28 -1.33 12.96
N ASP A 127 11.58 -0.06 12.66
CA ASP A 127 11.07 1.08 13.41
C ASP A 127 9.55 1.27 13.24
N THR A 128 9.01 0.87 12.08
CA THR A 128 7.56 0.80 11.87
C THR A 128 6.94 -0.27 12.77
N GLY A 129 7.50 -1.49 12.81
CA GLY A 129 7.03 -2.56 13.71
C GLY A 129 7.13 -2.17 15.19
N VAL A 130 8.20 -1.47 15.60
CA VAL A 130 8.37 -0.95 16.96
C VAL A 130 7.34 0.14 17.26
N SER A 131 7.06 1.01 16.30
CA SER A 131 6.05 2.06 16.44
C SER A 131 4.65 1.47 16.54
N PHE A 132 4.35 0.44 15.76
CA PHE A 132 3.09 -0.30 15.86
C PHE A 132 2.93 -0.91 17.25
N ALA A 133 3.93 -1.65 17.74
CA ALA A 133 3.91 -2.27 19.07
C ALA A 133 3.62 -1.24 20.18
N LYS A 134 4.32 -0.10 20.14
CA LYS A 134 4.17 0.99 21.12
C LYS A 134 2.81 1.71 21.01
N GLY A 135 2.24 1.79 19.81
CA GLY A 135 0.93 2.43 19.60
C GLY A 135 -0.24 1.53 19.97
N ALA A 136 -0.17 0.24 19.63
CA ALA A 136 -1.22 -0.72 19.91
C ALA A 136 -1.29 -1.11 21.40
N TYR A 137 -0.12 -1.25 22.06
CA TYR A 137 -0.02 -1.72 23.44
C TYR A 137 1.15 -1.02 24.17
N SER A 138 0.99 0.27 24.47
CA SER A 138 2.05 1.14 25.02
C SER A 138 2.67 0.68 26.34
N HIS A 139 1.94 -0.11 27.14
CA HIS A 139 2.37 -0.62 28.44
C HIS A 139 3.03 -2.02 28.36
N CYS A 140 3.14 -2.60 27.15
CA CYS A 140 3.58 -3.97 26.95
C CYS A 140 4.98 -4.03 26.32
N ALA A 141 5.80 -4.95 26.82
CA ALA A 141 7.09 -5.28 26.21
C ALA A 141 6.89 -6.26 25.04
N ILE A 142 6.43 -5.75 23.89
CA ILE A 142 6.25 -6.57 22.68
C ILE A 142 7.55 -6.61 21.88
N ARG A 143 8.02 -7.82 21.58
CA ARG A 143 9.21 -8.05 20.77
C ARG A 143 8.91 -7.90 19.28
N VAL A 144 9.71 -7.10 18.59
CA VAL A 144 9.77 -7.03 17.13
C VAL A 144 10.88 -7.95 16.63
N ASN A 145 10.57 -8.83 15.69
CA ASN A 145 11.50 -9.83 15.17
C ASN A 145 11.88 -9.50 13.71
N TYR A 146 13.10 -9.83 13.32
CA TYR A 146 13.58 -9.78 11.93
C TYR A 146 14.65 -10.86 11.75
N LEU A 147 14.84 -11.38 10.54
CA LEU A 147 15.94 -12.32 10.23
C LEU A 147 17.04 -11.63 9.44
N GLY A 148 18.26 -12.15 9.60
CA GLY A 148 19.46 -11.61 8.96
C GLY A 148 20.05 -10.42 9.70
N GLU A 149 21.04 -9.81 9.07
CA GLU A 149 21.77 -8.68 9.64
C GLU A 149 20.98 -7.38 9.55
N TYR A 150 21.15 -6.51 10.54
CA TYR A 150 20.54 -5.19 10.52
C TYR A 150 20.90 -4.43 9.24
N ASN A 151 19.90 -3.77 8.65
CA ASN A 151 20.00 -3.04 7.39
C ASN A 151 20.33 -3.90 6.16
N THR A 152 20.00 -5.19 6.19
CA THR A 152 19.98 -6.06 5.01
C THR A 152 18.56 -6.38 4.56
N MET A 153 18.41 -7.13 3.46
CA MET A 153 17.11 -7.63 3.01
C MET A 153 16.91 -9.06 3.48
N ASP A 154 15.90 -9.24 4.31
CA ASP A 154 15.39 -10.55 4.71
C ASP A 154 14.71 -11.24 3.50
N ASN A 155 15.03 -12.52 3.27
CA ASN A 155 14.55 -13.27 2.12
C ASN A 155 13.02 -13.39 2.04
N THR A 156 12.29 -13.37 3.18
CA THR A 156 10.81 -13.34 3.16
C THR A 156 10.28 -12.10 2.46
N PHE A 157 10.99 -10.98 2.59
CA PHE A 157 10.57 -9.66 2.11
C PHE A 157 11.39 -9.16 0.91
N ASN A 158 12.33 -9.95 0.39
CA ASN A 158 13.25 -9.53 -0.67
C ASN A 158 12.64 -9.79 -2.06
N PRO A 159 12.25 -8.75 -2.82
CA PRO A 159 11.49 -8.88 -4.05
C PRO A 159 12.43 -9.11 -5.26
N VAL A 160 13.22 -10.18 -5.20
CA VAL A 160 14.25 -10.51 -6.19
C VAL A 160 13.79 -11.55 -7.19
N ILE A 161 14.45 -11.60 -8.34
CA ILE A 161 14.31 -12.67 -9.33
C ILE A 161 15.01 -13.92 -8.81
N ARG A 162 14.28 -15.03 -8.63
CA ARG A 162 14.79 -16.25 -7.99
C ARG A 162 15.21 -17.28 -9.03
N SER A 163 14.43 -17.38 -10.09
CA SER A 163 14.71 -18.21 -11.26
C SER A 163 15.98 -17.77 -11.97
N LYS A 164 16.59 -18.70 -12.71
CA LYS A 164 17.69 -18.39 -13.62
C LYS A 164 17.19 -17.40 -14.68
N VAL A 165 17.93 -16.33 -14.89
CA VAL A 165 17.66 -15.37 -15.97
C VAL A 165 18.37 -15.86 -17.24
N ASP A 166 17.62 -16.54 -18.11
CA ASP A 166 18.04 -16.92 -19.45
C ASP A 166 17.18 -16.21 -20.51
N LYS A 167 17.44 -16.48 -21.80
CA LYS A 167 16.72 -15.84 -22.91
C LYS A 167 15.21 -16.09 -22.85
N ALA A 168 14.78 -17.27 -22.39
CA ALA A 168 13.36 -17.60 -22.31
C ALA A 168 12.68 -16.83 -21.17
N PHE A 169 13.33 -16.72 -20.02
CA PHE A 169 12.86 -15.87 -18.92
C PHE A 169 12.77 -14.41 -19.37
N GLU A 170 13.83 -13.87 -19.98
CA GLU A 170 13.84 -12.47 -20.43
C GLU A 170 12.74 -12.19 -21.46
N GLN A 171 12.55 -13.07 -22.44
CA GLN A 171 11.49 -12.92 -23.43
C GLN A 171 10.11 -12.91 -22.78
N LYS A 172 9.86 -13.84 -21.83
CA LYS A 172 8.58 -13.92 -21.11
C LYS A 172 8.34 -12.68 -20.25
N ALA A 173 9.35 -12.22 -19.52
CA ALA A 173 9.24 -11.04 -18.66
C ALA A 173 9.02 -9.76 -19.48
N ARG A 174 9.77 -9.56 -20.57
CA ARG A 174 9.60 -8.41 -21.48
C ARG A 174 8.22 -8.41 -22.13
N LYS A 175 7.77 -9.56 -22.65
CA LYS A 175 6.44 -9.68 -23.25
C LYS A 175 5.34 -9.30 -22.24
N ALA A 176 5.43 -9.78 -21.00
CA ALA A 176 4.45 -9.45 -19.97
C ALA A 176 4.45 -7.95 -19.63
N VAL A 177 5.61 -7.29 -19.67
CA VAL A 177 5.72 -5.83 -19.48
C VAL A 177 5.14 -5.09 -20.68
N ASP A 178 5.41 -5.52 -21.91
CA ASP A 178 4.83 -4.91 -23.12
C ASP A 178 3.31 -5.03 -23.13
N GLU A 179 2.76 -6.20 -22.78
CA GLU A 179 1.32 -6.43 -22.64
C GLU A 179 0.69 -5.54 -21.55
N LEU A 180 1.40 -5.31 -20.45
CA LEU A 180 0.95 -4.41 -19.39
C LEU A 180 0.93 -2.94 -19.82
N VAL A 181 1.90 -2.51 -20.64
CA VAL A 181 1.94 -1.14 -21.18
C VAL A 181 0.88 -0.95 -22.26
N GLY A 182 0.65 -1.96 -23.10
CA GLY A 182 -0.30 -1.91 -24.21
C GLY A 182 0.37 -1.55 -25.54
N GLU A 183 -0.30 -0.71 -26.34
CA GLU A 183 0.15 -0.36 -27.69
C GLU A 183 1.60 0.16 -27.70
N GLY A 184 2.44 -0.39 -28.59
CA GLY A 184 3.85 0.00 -28.69
C GLY A 184 4.76 -0.51 -27.56
N GLY A 185 4.21 -1.14 -26.52
CA GLY A 185 4.95 -1.77 -25.43
C GLY A 185 5.84 -0.81 -24.64
N PHE A 186 6.81 -1.37 -23.91
CA PHE A 186 7.74 -0.62 -23.05
C PHE A 186 8.54 0.43 -23.82
N ALA A 187 8.80 0.21 -25.11
CA ALA A 187 9.50 1.17 -25.97
C ALA A 187 8.75 2.51 -26.12
N GLN A 188 7.41 2.50 -26.02
CA GLN A 188 6.58 3.71 -26.08
C GLN A 188 6.11 4.19 -24.70
N LEU A 189 6.67 3.68 -23.60
CA LEU A 189 6.22 4.04 -22.25
C LEU A 189 6.26 5.55 -21.99
N ASN A 190 7.30 6.26 -22.45
CA ASN A 190 7.38 7.71 -22.27
C ASN A 190 6.29 8.45 -23.05
N THR A 191 5.91 7.95 -24.24
CA THR A 191 4.80 8.49 -25.03
C THR A 191 3.48 8.33 -24.27
N HIS A 192 3.21 7.16 -23.70
CA HIS A 192 2.02 6.93 -22.86
C HIS A 192 1.99 7.81 -21.60
N LEU A 193 3.16 8.18 -21.07
CA LEU A 193 3.31 9.02 -19.88
C LEU A 193 3.64 10.48 -20.20
N GLN A 194 3.51 10.94 -21.46
CA GLN A 194 3.96 12.26 -21.87
C GLN A 194 3.29 13.38 -21.05
N SER A 195 1.97 13.28 -20.82
CA SER A 195 1.26 14.28 -20.01
C SER A 195 1.74 14.30 -18.55
N ASN A 196 2.20 13.15 -18.05
CA ASN A 196 2.69 13.00 -16.68
C ASN A 196 4.09 13.60 -16.55
N PHE A 197 4.97 13.32 -17.52
CA PHE A 197 6.30 13.91 -17.56
C PHE A 197 6.27 15.43 -17.77
N ASN A 198 5.32 15.96 -18.55
CA ASN A 198 5.12 17.41 -18.67
C ASN A 198 4.74 18.06 -17.34
N ALA A 199 3.84 17.42 -16.57
CA ALA A 199 3.48 17.89 -15.23
C ALA A 199 4.71 17.88 -14.28
N LEU A 200 5.52 16.82 -14.36
CA LEU A 200 6.74 16.70 -13.58
C LEU A 200 7.79 17.77 -13.96
N ALA A 201 8.05 17.97 -15.26
CA ALA A 201 8.99 18.97 -15.76
C ALA A 201 8.60 20.39 -15.33
N THR A 202 7.31 20.70 -15.35
CA THR A 202 6.74 21.96 -14.87
C THR A 202 7.00 22.16 -13.37
N ALA A 203 6.75 21.12 -12.56
CA ALA A 203 6.99 21.14 -11.12
C ALA A 203 8.48 21.32 -10.79
N LEU A 204 9.37 20.64 -11.52
CA LEU A 204 10.82 20.77 -11.39
C LEU A 204 11.37 22.10 -11.91
N ASN A 205 10.61 22.84 -12.73
CA ASN A 205 11.13 23.97 -13.53
C ASN A 205 12.36 23.54 -14.35
N GLN A 206 12.22 22.43 -15.07
CA GLN A 206 13.36 21.73 -15.67
C GLN A 206 14.08 22.57 -16.73
N GLU A 207 13.37 23.45 -17.45
CA GLU A 207 13.97 24.37 -18.43
C GLU A 207 15.05 25.28 -17.81
N GLN A 208 14.89 25.64 -16.54
CA GLN A 208 15.83 26.49 -15.81
C GLN A 208 16.88 25.69 -15.03
N SER A 209 16.85 24.36 -15.14
CA SER A 209 17.75 23.48 -14.39
C SER A 209 19.17 23.47 -14.97
N PRO A 210 20.19 23.18 -14.14
CA PRO A 210 21.54 22.92 -14.63
C PRO A 210 21.61 21.87 -15.74
N LEU A 211 20.81 20.79 -15.67
CA LEU A 211 20.75 19.79 -16.75
C LEU A 211 20.33 20.38 -18.10
N CYS A 212 19.33 21.25 -18.11
CA CYS A 212 18.89 21.88 -19.35
C CYS A 212 19.92 22.91 -19.83
N GLN A 213 20.35 23.81 -18.94
CA GLN A 213 21.21 24.94 -19.31
C GLN A 213 22.62 24.49 -19.75
N GLU A 214 23.18 23.47 -19.10
CA GLU A 214 24.56 23.03 -19.34
C GLU A 214 24.64 21.81 -20.27
N LYS A 215 23.68 20.88 -20.19
CA LYS A 215 23.72 19.59 -20.92
C LYS A 215 22.63 19.48 -22.00
N GLN A 216 21.79 20.51 -22.18
CA GLN A 216 20.68 20.52 -23.14
C GLN A 216 19.67 19.39 -22.90
N LEU A 217 19.62 18.84 -21.67
CA LEU A 217 18.65 17.81 -21.26
C LEU A 217 17.46 18.46 -20.55
N CYS A 218 16.58 19.07 -21.36
CA CYS A 218 15.51 19.93 -20.87
C CYS A 218 14.22 19.19 -20.49
N ASN A 219 14.05 17.93 -20.90
CA ASN A 219 12.94 17.08 -20.47
C ASN A 219 13.43 15.69 -20.08
N LEU A 220 13.03 15.20 -18.90
CA LEU A 220 13.45 13.88 -18.41
C LEU A 220 12.93 12.74 -19.29
N ASP A 221 11.81 12.91 -19.98
CA ASP A 221 11.20 11.90 -20.85
C ASP A 221 11.96 11.65 -22.16
N GLN A 222 12.98 12.46 -22.45
CA GLN A 222 13.93 12.20 -23.55
C GLN A 222 14.91 11.07 -23.20
N GLU A 223 15.06 10.73 -21.93
CA GLU A 223 15.89 9.60 -21.54
C GLU A 223 15.19 8.27 -21.82
N THR A 224 15.87 7.41 -22.57
CA THR A 224 15.37 6.08 -22.90
C THR A 224 15.32 5.21 -21.64
N ASN A 225 14.16 4.61 -21.39
CA ASN A 225 14.06 3.62 -20.32
C ASN A 225 14.75 2.31 -20.71
N THR A 226 15.46 1.69 -19.78
CA THR A 226 15.95 0.32 -19.95
C THR A 226 15.35 -0.59 -18.90
N LEU A 227 15.22 -1.89 -19.22
CA LEU A 227 14.78 -2.90 -18.26
C LEU A 227 15.83 -4.00 -18.19
N THR A 228 16.32 -4.29 -16.99
CA THR A 228 17.36 -5.29 -16.71
C THR A 228 16.86 -6.30 -15.70
N PHE A 229 17.09 -7.56 -16.00
CA PHE A 229 16.78 -8.70 -15.14
C PHE A 229 18.09 -9.36 -14.72
N THR A 230 18.25 -9.64 -13.44
CA THR A 230 19.44 -10.32 -12.91
C THR A 230 19.02 -11.24 -11.77
N GLN A 231 19.43 -12.50 -11.83
CA GLN A 231 19.12 -13.47 -10.78
C GLN A 231 19.66 -12.98 -9.43
N GLY A 232 18.84 -13.14 -8.38
CA GLY A 232 19.14 -12.71 -7.02
C GLY A 232 19.07 -11.19 -6.80
N LYS A 233 18.62 -10.41 -7.80
CA LYS A 233 18.44 -8.95 -7.71
C LYS A 233 17.00 -8.57 -7.97
N GLU A 234 16.62 -7.39 -7.49
CA GLU A 234 15.37 -6.76 -7.90
C GLU A 234 15.43 -6.46 -9.41
N PRO A 235 14.31 -6.58 -10.14
CA PRO A 235 14.21 -6.06 -11.50
C PRO A 235 14.54 -4.56 -11.50
N LYS A 236 15.33 -4.13 -12.48
CA LYS A 236 15.86 -2.76 -12.52
C LYS A 236 15.41 -2.04 -13.77
N THR A 237 15.03 -0.77 -13.61
CA THR A 237 14.88 0.19 -14.71
C THR A 237 15.76 1.41 -14.51
N THR A 238 16.21 2.01 -15.61
CA THR A 238 16.95 3.28 -15.68
C THR A 238 16.23 4.26 -16.62
N GLY A 239 16.66 5.52 -16.65
CA GLY A 239 16.08 6.56 -17.51
C GLY A 239 14.87 7.24 -16.90
N ALA A 240 14.07 7.89 -17.75
CA ALA A 240 12.98 8.80 -17.38
C ALA A 240 12.06 8.28 -16.25
N LEU A 241 11.65 7.01 -16.34
CA LEU A 241 10.74 6.40 -15.37
C LEU A 241 11.36 6.30 -13.98
N ARG A 242 12.64 5.93 -13.89
CA ARG A 242 13.35 5.78 -12.61
C ARG A 242 13.52 7.14 -11.93
N ASP A 243 13.91 8.15 -12.68
CA ASP A 243 14.16 9.48 -12.14
C ASP A 243 12.86 10.20 -11.81
N GLY A 244 11.85 10.09 -12.68
CA GLY A 244 10.51 10.59 -12.40
C GLY A 244 9.89 9.96 -11.15
N THR A 245 10.11 8.67 -10.93
CA THR A 245 9.73 8.00 -9.68
C THR A 245 10.45 8.58 -8.47
N GLY A 246 11.74 8.87 -8.57
CA GLY A 246 12.51 9.48 -7.50
C GLY A 246 12.00 10.88 -7.12
N ALA A 247 11.63 11.69 -8.12
CA ALA A 247 11.04 13.01 -7.89
C ALA A 247 9.64 12.91 -7.28
N ALA A 248 8.77 12.06 -7.84
CA ALA A 248 7.40 11.84 -7.35
C ALA A 248 7.39 11.33 -5.90
N ASP A 249 8.22 10.32 -5.57
CA ASP A 249 8.36 9.81 -4.19
C ASP A 249 8.84 10.92 -3.25
N SER A 250 9.81 11.74 -3.69
CA SER A 250 10.33 12.84 -2.88
C SER A 250 9.26 13.91 -2.59
N PHE A 251 8.49 14.33 -3.60
CA PHE A 251 7.41 15.31 -3.40
C PHE A 251 6.31 14.77 -2.49
N LEU A 252 5.92 13.51 -2.68
CA LEU A 252 4.88 12.89 -1.87
C LEU A 252 5.32 12.75 -0.41
N LEU A 253 6.57 12.34 -0.17
CA LEU A 253 7.15 12.27 1.17
C LEU A 253 7.22 13.65 1.83
N GLN A 254 7.60 14.71 1.10
CA GLN A 254 7.55 16.08 1.62
C GLN A 254 6.13 16.46 2.06
N TYR A 255 5.13 16.12 1.24
CA TYR A 255 3.73 16.38 1.53
C TYR A 255 3.28 15.65 2.79
N TYR A 256 3.56 14.35 2.90
CA TYR A 256 3.18 13.55 4.05
C TYR A 256 3.95 13.92 5.32
N GLU A 257 5.23 14.27 5.22
CA GLU A 257 6.04 14.75 6.34
C GLU A 257 5.48 16.08 6.88
N GLY A 258 4.71 16.81 6.07
CA GLY A 258 4.03 18.04 6.49
C GLY A 258 4.92 19.27 6.40
N PHE A 259 5.89 19.26 5.47
CA PHE A 259 6.61 20.49 5.12
C PHE A 259 5.62 21.59 4.73
N PRO A 260 5.97 22.88 4.97
CA PRO A 260 5.18 24.01 4.50
C PRO A 260 4.84 23.87 3.01
N ALA A 261 3.63 24.26 2.61
CA ALA A 261 3.16 24.06 1.23
C ALA A 261 4.10 24.66 0.17
N LYS A 262 4.75 25.79 0.50
CA LYS A 262 5.76 26.44 -0.35
C LYS A 262 7.07 25.65 -0.51
N ASP A 263 7.34 24.69 0.37
CA ASP A 263 8.56 23.88 0.36
C ASP A 263 8.31 22.49 -0.26
N VAL A 264 7.06 22.01 -0.22
CA VAL A 264 6.64 20.79 -0.94
C VAL A 264 6.66 21.05 -2.43
N ALA A 265 7.60 20.43 -3.16
CA ALA A 265 7.83 20.69 -4.58
C ALA A 265 7.88 22.20 -4.90
N TRP A 266 8.44 22.99 -3.98
CA TRP A 266 8.53 24.46 -4.05
C TRP A 266 7.18 25.17 -4.27
N GLY A 267 6.07 24.55 -3.85
CA GLY A 267 4.71 25.04 -4.08
C GLY A 267 4.26 25.00 -5.54
N ARG A 268 4.95 24.23 -6.40
CA ARG A 268 4.72 24.23 -7.85
C ARG A 268 3.74 23.17 -8.35
N ILE A 269 3.31 22.25 -7.49
CA ILE A 269 2.22 21.33 -7.80
C ILE A 269 0.93 21.98 -7.29
N ASP A 270 0.21 22.58 -8.21
CA ASP A 270 -0.86 23.56 -7.97
C ASP A 270 -2.26 22.94 -7.82
N ASN A 271 -2.46 21.71 -8.26
CA ASN A 271 -3.76 21.04 -8.23
C ASN A 271 -3.67 19.51 -8.11
N GLN A 272 -4.81 18.88 -7.80
CA GLN A 272 -4.91 17.42 -7.59
C GLN A 272 -4.67 16.61 -8.86
N GLU A 273 -4.99 17.15 -10.04
CA GLU A 273 -4.75 16.45 -11.32
C GLU A 273 -3.26 16.31 -11.60
N ASN A 274 -2.48 17.38 -11.38
CA ASN A 274 -1.02 17.35 -11.50
C ASN A 274 -0.38 16.42 -10.46
N TRP A 275 -0.91 16.38 -9.23
CA TRP A 275 -0.50 15.37 -8.25
C TRP A 275 -0.74 13.94 -8.74
N LYS A 276 -1.92 13.64 -9.29
CA LYS A 276 -2.25 12.31 -9.84
C LYS A 276 -1.31 11.93 -10.98
N LYS A 277 -1.09 12.84 -11.93
CA LYS A 277 -0.16 12.64 -13.06
C LYS A 277 1.26 12.32 -12.58
N ILE A 278 1.79 13.12 -11.67
CA ILE A 278 3.16 12.92 -11.15
C ILE A 278 3.28 11.62 -10.36
N VAL A 279 2.32 11.31 -9.48
CA VAL A 279 2.35 10.06 -8.69
C VAL A 279 2.17 8.83 -9.59
N ASP A 280 1.38 8.89 -10.65
CA ASP A 280 1.20 7.77 -11.58
C ASP A 280 2.51 7.33 -12.26
N ILE A 281 3.51 8.22 -12.41
CA ILE A 281 4.87 7.81 -12.87
C ILE A 281 5.48 6.78 -11.90
N LYS A 282 5.40 7.07 -10.59
CA LYS A 282 5.86 6.15 -9.54
C LYS A 282 5.01 4.87 -9.51
N GLU A 283 3.70 4.97 -9.70
CA GLU A 283 2.84 3.79 -9.68
C GLU A 283 3.11 2.87 -10.89
N ARG A 284 3.38 3.44 -12.08
CA ARG A 284 3.83 2.66 -13.24
C ARG A 284 5.19 2.02 -13.05
N TYR A 285 6.13 2.69 -12.39
CA TYR A 285 7.38 2.06 -12.00
C TYR A 285 7.16 0.79 -11.15
N ASN A 286 6.32 0.87 -10.13
CA ASN A 286 6.03 -0.29 -9.27
C ASN A 286 5.33 -1.42 -10.06
N GLN A 287 4.34 -1.08 -10.88
CA GLN A 287 3.58 -2.04 -11.69
C GLN A 287 4.44 -2.76 -12.73
N LEU A 288 5.35 -2.06 -13.43
CA LEU A 288 6.19 -2.66 -14.47
C LEU A 288 7.24 -3.61 -13.86
N LEU A 289 7.78 -3.25 -12.70
CA LEU A 289 8.80 -4.06 -12.04
C LEU A 289 8.23 -5.26 -11.28
N PHE A 290 7.06 -5.10 -10.64
CA PHE A 290 6.56 -6.11 -9.69
C PHE A 290 5.15 -6.61 -10.01
N GLY A 291 4.42 -5.94 -10.89
CA GLY A 291 2.98 -6.15 -11.09
C GLY A 291 2.57 -7.16 -12.14
N THR A 292 3.48 -7.62 -13.01
CA THR A 292 3.19 -8.71 -13.95
C THR A 292 3.18 -10.05 -13.22
N GLN A 293 2.36 -11.02 -13.64
CA GLN A 293 2.34 -12.37 -13.03
C GLN A 293 3.73 -13.02 -12.98
N VAL A 294 4.51 -12.83 -14.05
CA VAL A 294 5.87 -13.37 -14.17
C VAL A 294 6.77 -12.81 -13.05
N MET A 295 6.75 -11.50 -12.85
CA MET A 295 7.60 -10.84 -11.85
C MET A 295 7.06 -10.98 -10.42
N ALA A 296 5.74 -10.92 -10.27
CA ALA A 296 5.05 -11.08 -9.01
C ALA A 296 5.37 -12.44 -8.38
N LYS A 297 5.37 -13.51 -9.17
CA LYS A 297 5.74 -14.86 -8.71
C LYS A 297 7.17 -14.91 -8.19
N GLU A 298 8.12 -14.34 -8.90
CA GLU A 298 9.52 -14.29 -8.47
C GLU A 298 9.69 -13.52 -7.15
N ALA A 299 9.08 -12.33 -7.07
CA ALA A 299 9.27 -11.39 -5.98
C ALA A 299 8.49 -11.76 -4.70
N ALA A 300 7.25 -12.25 -4.82
CA ALA A 300 6.35 -12.45 -3.68
C ALA A 300 6.24 -13.88 -3.17
N THR A 301 6.79 -14.89 -3.86
CA THR A 301 6.63 -16.30 -3.47
C THR A 301 6.93 -16.56 -1.98
N PRO A 302 8.09 -16.16 -1.41
CA PRO A 302 8.34 -16.42 0.02
C PRO A 302 7.40 -15.71 0.97
N LEU A 303 6.97 -14.49 0.64
CA LEU A 303 6.00 -13.75 1.44
C LEU A 303 4.64 -14.45 1.43
N LEU A 304 4.16 -14.85 0.25
CA LEU A 304 2.90 -15.56 0.12
C LEU A 304 2.96 -16.95 0.78
N THR A 305 4.07 -17.68 0.65
CA THR A 305 4.29 -18.96 1.34
C THR A 305 4.25 -18.76 2.86
N PHE A 306 4.85 -17.70 3.40
CA PHE A 306 4.79 -17.38 4.82
C PHE A 306 3.35 -17.07 5.27
N ILE A 307 2.60 -16.26 4.50
CA ILE A 307 1.20 -15.94 4.79
C ILE A 307 0.36 -17.21 4.79
N GLN A 308 0.46 -18.05 3.75
CA GLN A 308 -0.23 -19.34 3.66
C GLN A 308 0.05 -20.22 4.89
N ASN A 309 1.34 -20.36 5.23
CA ASN A 309 1.78 -21.25 6.30
C ASN A 309 1.49 -20.73 7.71
N SER A 310 1.11 -19.45 7.81
CA SER A 310 0.58 -18.87 9.05
C SER A 310 -0.82 -19.40 9.35
N PHE A 311 -1.65 -19.67 8.32
CA PHE A 311 -3.01 -20.19 8.50
C PHE A 311 -3.07 -21.71 8.65
N LYS A 312 -2.25 -22.46 7.90
CA LYS A 312 -2.23 -23.92 7.88
C LYS A 312 -0.83 -24.45 7.60
N ASP A 313 -0.45 -25.60 8.16
CA ASP A 313 0.87 -26.18 7.89
C ASP A 313 0.95 -26.80 6.49
N TYR A 314 1.88 -26.31 5.67
CA TYR A 314 2.25 -26.89 4.37
C TYR A 314 3.72 -27.34 4.35
N GLY A 315 4.34 -27.53 5.52
CA GLY A 315 5.72 -27.99 5.65
C GLY A 315 6.78 -26.93 5.35
N TYR A 316 6.41 -25.64 5.28
CA TYR A 316 7.35 -24.56 5.06
C TYR A 316 8.39 -24.48 6.18
N GLN A 317 9.66 -24.65 5.84
CA GLN A 317 10.75 -24.56 6.79
C GLN A 317 11.21 -23.11 6.94
N HIS A 318 10.76 -22.45 8.01
CA HIS A 318 11.14 -21.08 8.31
C HIS A 318 11.21 -20.83 9.82
N PRO A 319 12.24 -20.16 10.37
CA PRO A 319 12.47 -20.04 11.81
C PRO A 319 11.29 -19.45 12.61
N TYR A 320 10.49 -18.59 11.97
CA TYR A 320 9.37 -17.91 12.59
C TYR A 320 7.99 -18.47 12.27
N ILE A 321 7.87 -19.45 11.37
CA ILE A 321 6.53 -19.88 10.92
C ILE A 321 5.74 -20.59 12.02
N GLY A 322 6.41 -21.36 12.89
CA GLY A 322 5.76 -21.99 14.03
C GLY A 322 5.18 -20.98 15.02
N LYS A 323 5.84 -19.82 15.22
CA LYS A 323 5.31 -18.72 16.04
C LYS A 323 4.13 -18.06 15.34
N ALA A 324 4.30 -17.68 14.07
CA ALA A 324 3.24 -17.06 13.29
C ALA A 324 1.97 -17.92 13.24
N ARG A 325 2.10 -19.25 13.14
CA ARG A 325 0.96 -20.18 13.14
C ARG A 325 0.21 -20.20 14.47
N LYS A 326 0.93 -20.19 15.60
CA LYS A 326 0.36 -20.21 16.95
C LYS A 326 -0.30 -18.89 17.36
N SER A 327 0.21 -17.76 16.87
CA SER A 327 -0.36 -16.43 17.17
C SER A 327 -1.70 -16.20 16.48
N LYS A 328 -2.61 -15.46 17.13
CA LYS A 328 -3.89 -15.07 16.54
C LYS A 328 -3.72 -13.90 15.56
N VAL A 329 -2.84 -12.96 15.88
CA VAL A 329 -2.52 -11.79 15.08
C VAL A 329 -1.06 -11.84 14.66
N VAL A 330 -0.81 -11.80 13.36
CA VAL A 330 0.54 -11.71 12.79
C VAL A 330 0.66 -10.38 12.06
N LEU A 331 1.62 -9.54 12.46
CA LEU A 331 1.99 -8.34 11.71
C LEU A 331 3.31 -8.59 10.98
N LEU A 332 3.25 -8.49 9.66
CA LEU A 332 4.38 -8.50 8.75
C LEU A 332 4.68 -7.07 8.29
N VAL A 333 5.94 -6.64 8.30
CA VAL A 333 6.30 -5.27 7.84
C VAL A 333 7.40 -5.31 6.78
N GLY A 334 7.05 -4.86 5.58
CA GLY A 334 7.93 -4.81 4.41
C GLY A 334 7.80 -3.50 3.63
N HIS A 335 7.80 -3.60 2.30
CA HIS A 335 7.87 -2.46 1.37
C HIS A 335 6.66 -2.40 0.45
N ASP A 336 6.55 -1.30 -0.31
CA ASP A 336 5.58 -1.13 -1.40
C ASP A 336 5.73 -2.22 -2.47
N SER A 337 6.96 -2.56 -2.85
CA SER A 337 7.25 -3.62 -3.83
C SER A 337 6.71 -4.98 -3.39
N ASN A 338 6.66 -5.27 -2.09
CA ASN A 338 6.02 -6.48 -1.58
C ASN A 338 4.50 -6.44 -1.77
N VAL A 339 3.82 -5.31 -1.53
CA VAL A 339 2.38 -5.17 -1.85
C VAL A 339 2.17 -5.27 -3.37
N GLY A 340 2.99 -4.56 -4.13
CA GLY A 340 2.94 -4.47 -5.59
C GLY A 340 3.21 -5.79 -6.30
N SER A 341 3.86 -6.75 -5.64
CA SER A 341 4.03 -8.13 -6.11
C SER A 341 3.03 -9.11 -5.51
N LEU A 342 2.68 -8.96 -4.23
CA LEU A 342 1.77 -9.88 -3.52
C LEU A 342 0.36 -9.85 -4.10
N LEU A 343 -0.21 -8.66 -4.32
CA LEU A 343 -1.59 -8.54 -4.81
C LEU A 343 -1.73 -9.08 -6.24
N PRO A 344 -0.80 -8.78 -7.17
CA PRO A 344 -0.84 -9.41 -8.49
C PRO A 344 -0.59 -10.91 -8.43
N LEU A 345 0.34 -11.42 -7.61
CA LEU A 345 0.53 -12.88 -7.47
C LEU A 345 -0.77 -13.59 -7.05
N LEU A 346 -1.57 -12.96 -6.19
CA LEU A 346 -2.89 -13.44 -5.76
C LEU A 346 -4.03 -13.17 -6.76
N LYS A 347 -3.72 -12.59 -7.92
CA LYS A 347 -4.70 -12.13 -8.92
C LYS A 347 -5.82 -11.30 -8.30
N VAL A 348 -5.44 -10.35 -7.45
CA VAL A 348 -6.38 -9.35 -6.94
C VAL A 348 -6.85 -8.50 -8.11
N LYS A 349 -8.17 -8.39 -8.27
CA LYS A 349 -8.81 -7.55 -9.29
C LYS A 349 -8.39 -6.09 -9.11
N PRO A 350 -8.47 -5.25 -10.17
CA PRO A 350 -8.22 -3.83 -10.06
C PRO A 350 -9.02 -3.21 -8.89
N TYR A 351 -8.35 -2.41 -8.08
CA TYR A 351 -8.93 -1.75 -6.92
C TYR A 351 -8.62 -0.25 -6.94
N HIS A 352 -9.45 0.52 -6.25
CA HIS A 352 -9.27 1.95 -6.07
C HIS A 352 -9.23 2.27 -4.58
N LEU A 353 -8.30 3.15 -4.18
CA LEU A 353 -8.17 3.63 -2.81
C LEU A 353 -8.66 5.08 -2.75
N PRO A 354 -9.93 5.33 -2.35
CA PRO A 354 -10.44 6.67 -2.12
C PRO A 354 -9.51 7.50 -1.24
N ASP A 355 -9.37 8.79 -1.57
CA ASP A 355 -8.55 9.76 -0.82
C ASP A 355 -7.05 9.40 -0.74
N GLN A 356 -6.58 8.58 -1.68
CA GLN A 356 -5.18 8.24 -1.88
C GLN A 356 -4.72 8.46 -3.32
N LEU A 357 -3.42 8.79 -3.45
CA LEU A 357 -2.73 8.94 -4.74
C LEU A 357 -1.91 7.70 -5.06
N GLU A 358 -1.42 7.00 -4.04
CA GLU A 358 -0.66 5.76 -4.21
C GLU A 358 -1.61 4.55 -4.29
N THR A 359 -1.26 3.55 -5.10
CA THR A 359 -1.90 2.22 -5.06
C THR A 359 -1.36 1.38 -3.92
N THR A 360 -0.19 1.74 -3.38
CA THR A 360 0.43 1.06 -2.24
C THR A 360 0.80 2.06 -1.12
N PRO A 361 -0.19 2.71 -0.47
CA PRO A 361 0.05 3.85 0.43
C PRO A 361 1.04 3.57 1.55
N ILE A 362 1.80 4.59 1.94
CA ILE A 362 2.66 4.53 3.12
C ILE A 362 1.87 4.07 4.36
N SER A 363 2.49 3.20 5.18
CA SER A 363 1.87 2.51 6.33
C SER A 363 0.64 1.66 6.02
N GLY A 364 0.17 1.62 4.77
CA GLY A 364 -0.97 0.86 4.31
C GLY A 364 -0.79 -0.64 4.57
N LYS A 365 -1.89 -1.31 4.92
CA LYS A 365 -1.89 -2.69 5.38
C LYS A 365 -2.92 -3.53 4.64
N VAL A 366 -2.48 -4.69 4.14
CA VAL A 366 -3.33 -5.74 3.58
C VAL A 366 -3.59 -6.77 4.67
N ALA A 367 -4.84 -6.90 5.10
CA ALA A 367 -5.27 -7.81 6.15
C ALA A 367 -5.93 -9.04 5.54
N PHE A 368 -5.41 -10.22 5.87
CA PHE A 368 -6.00 -11.53 5.56
C PHE A 368 -6.69 -12.03 6.82
N GLU A 369 -8.02 -12.06 6.81
CA GLU A 369 -8.87 -12.29 7.97
C GLU A 369 -9.61 -13.62 7.86
N LYS A 370 -9.30 -14.56 8.76
CA LYS A 370 -10.02 -15.84 8.87
C LYS A 370 -11.20 -15.68 9.82
N TRP A 371 -12.40 -15.66 9.27
CA TRP A 371 -13.66 -15.60 9.99
C TRP A 371 -14.31 -16.98 10.06
N VAL A 372 -14.92 -17.34 11.19
CA VAL A 372 -15.61 -18.61 11.38
C VAL A 372 -17.02 -18.36 11.91
N ASN A 373 -18.02 -19.01 11.32
CA ASN A 373 -19.40 -18.91 11.78
C ASN A 373 -19.70 -19.91 12.91
N ALA A 374 -20.90 -19.82 13.50
CA ALA A 374 -21.35 -20.74 14.55
C ALA A 374 -21.40 -22.23 14.13
N LYS A 375 -21.36 -22.55 12.83
CA LYS A 375 -21.32 -23.92 12.30
C LYS A 375 -19.90 -24.46 12.11
N GLY A 376 -18.88 -23.65 12.36
CA GLY A 376 -17.47 -23.99 12.12
C GLY A 376 -17.03 -23.80 10.66
N GLU A 377 -17.85 -23.20 9.79
CA GLU A 377 -17.46 -22.89 8.43
C GLU A 377 -16.51 -21.69 8.43
N ALA A 378 -15.37 -21.83 7.75
CA ALA A 378 -14.32 -20.82 7.72
C ALA A 378 -14.33 -20.04 6.40
N PHE A 379 -14.11 -18.74 6.51
CA PHE A 379 -14.12 -17.77 5.43
C PHE A 379 -12.87 -16.89 5.49
N MET A 380 -12.43 -16.42 4.33
CA MET A 380 -11.37 -15.44 4.18
C MET A 380 -11.99 -14.09 3.74
N LYS A 381 -11.59 -13.02 4.41
CA LYS A 381 -11.77 -11.64 3.94
C LYS A 381 -10.39 -11.01 3.74
N VAL A 382 -10.19 -10.34 2.62
CA VAL A 382 -8.96 -9.59 2.38
C VAL A 382 -9.30 -8.10 2.30
N GLU A 383 -8.74 -7.28 3.19
CA GLU A 383 -9.00 -5.84 3.21
C GLU A 383 -7.72 -5.03 3.08
N TYR A 384 -7.79 -3.91 2.37
CA TYR A 384 -6.74 -2.89 2.38
C TYR A 384 -7.16 -1.77 3.33
N VAL A 385 -6.44 -1.62 4.45
CA VAL A 385 -6.64 -0.55 5.44
C VAL A 385 -5.50 0.47 5.32
N TYR A 386 -5.81 1.74 5.20
CA TYR A 386 -4.81 2.78 4.92
C TYR A 386 -5.27 4.16 5.37
N GLN A 387 -4.31 5.05 5.60
CA GLN A 387 -4.58 6.44 5.91
C GLN A 387 -4.79 7.25 4.63
N THR A 388 -5.75 8.18 4.66
CA THR A 388 -5.89 9.17 3.58
C THR A 388 -4.68 10.10 3.52
N ILE A 389 -4.52 10.80 2.40
CA ILE A 389 -3.47 11.81 2.23
C ILE A 389 -3.53 12.88 3.33
N ASP A 390 -4.74 13.31 3.69
CA ASP A 390 -4.96 14.30 4.73
C ASP A 390 -4.70 13.73 6.13
N GLN A 391 -5.07 12.47 6.39
CA GLN A 391 -4.74 11.82 7.65
C GLN A 391 -3.23 11.71 7.86
N LEU A 392 -2.47 11.36 6.80
CA LEU A 392 -1.01 11.32 6.82
C LEU A 392 -0.41 12.72 7.06
N ARG A 393 -0.82 13.71 6.26
CA ARG A 393 -0.27 15.07 6.34
C ARG A 393 -0.59 15.74 7.68
N ASN A 394 -1.82 15.64 8.15
CA ASN A 394 -2.27 16.36 9.35
C ASN A 394 -1.91 15.64 10.66
N GLY A 395 -1.53 14.37 10.61
CA GLY A 395 -1.31 13.61 11.85
C GLY A 395 -2.60 13.33 12.58
N THR A 396 -3.67 13.06 11.85
CA THR A 396 -5.00 12.81 12.38
C THR A 396 -4.99 11.62 13.33
N LYS A 397 -5.56 11.79 14.52
CA LYS A 397 -5.77 10.68 15.47
C LYS A 397 -6.80 9.71 14.91
N LEU A 398 -6.47 8.43 14.88
CA LEU A 398 -7.33 7.38 14.34
C LEU A 398 -7.96 6.58 15.49
N SER A 399 -9.22 6.20 15.31
CA SER A 399 -10.03 5.41 16.26
C SER A 399 -11.20 4.76 15.50
N LEU A 400 -11.99 3.91 16.16
CA LEU A 400 -13.21 3.37 15.54
C LEU A 400 -14.22 4.44 15.11
N THR A 401 -14.22 5.59 15.79
CA THR A 401 -15.08 6.75 15.47
C THR A 401 -14.47 7.71 14.45
N ASN A 402 -13.16 7.65 14.23
CA ASN A 402 -12.45 8.38 13.18
C ASN A 402 -11.50 7.42 12.45
N PRO A 403 -12.04 6.49 11.66
CA PRO A 403 -11.27 5.37 11.14
C PRO A 403 -10.34 5.78 9.99
N PRO A 404 -9.27 5.02 9.75
CA PRO A 404 -8.60 4.99 8.44
C PRO A 404 -9.57 4.47 7.37
N ASN A 405 -9.26 4.72 6.11
CA ASN A 405 -10.02 4.14 5.01
C ASN A 405 -9.78 2.62 4.94
N ARG A 406 -10.82 1.91 4.51
CA ARG A 406 -10.80 0.45 4.37
C ARG A 406 -11.59 0.06 3.13
N ILE A 407 -11.00 -0.80 2.29
CA ILE A 407 -11.69 -1.43 1.16
C ILE A 407 -11.53 -2.94 1.24
N THR A 408 -12.52 -3.68 0.74
CA THR A 408 -12.40 -5.13 0.56
C THR A 408 -11.79 -5.42 -0.81
N LEU A 409 -10.72 -6.21 -0.84
CA LEU A 409 -10.07 -6.69 -2.06
C LEU A 409 -10.77 -7.95 -2.56
N GLN A 410 -10.81 -8.12 -3.89
CA GLN A 410 -11.41 -9.28 -4.54
C GLN A 410 -10.34 -10.05 -5.29
N LEU A 411 -10.18 -11.33 -4.98
CA LEU A 411 -9.28 -12.23 -5.70
C LEU A 411 -10.09 -12.91 -6.81
N GLU A 412 -9.52 -13.03 -8.02
CA GLU A 412 -10.18 -13.72 -9.14
C GLU A 412 -10.53 -15.17 -8.78
N ASP A 413 -9.59 -15.86 -8.14
CA ASP A 413 -9.71 -17.29 -7.78
C ASP A 413 -10.32 -17.49 -6.36
N CYS A 414 -10.86 -16.45 -5.71
CA CYS A 414 -11.60 -16.55 -4.43
C CYS A 414 -12.85 -15.64 -4.43
N PRO A 415 -13.95 -16.06 -5.10
CA PRO A 415 -15.15 -15.25 -5.22
C PRO A 415 -15.78 -14.94 -3.85
N THR A 416 -16.08 -13.66 -3.61
CA THR A 416 -16.65 -13.19 -2.34
C THR A 416 -18.18 -13.08 -2.40
N ASN A 417 -18.85 -13.34 -1.29
CA ASN A 417 -20.26 -13.00 -1.10
C ASN A 417 -20.47 -11.48 -0.90
N ALA A 418 -21.71 -11.05 -0.65
CA ALA A 418 -22.06 -9.63 -0.43
C ALA A 418 -21.37 -8.99 0.80
N GLN A 419 -20.86 -9.79 1.74
CA GLN A 419 -20.10 -9.33 2.90
C GLN A 419 -18.59 -9.27 2.65
N GLY A 420 -18.14 -9.64 1.44
CA GLY A 420 -16.71 -9.67 1.08
C GLY A 420 -15.98 -10.95 1.51
N LEU A 421 -16.72 -11.99 1.90
CA LEU A 421 -16.16 -13.26 2.39
C LEU A 421 -16.10 -14.30 1.27
N CYS A 422 -14.96 -14.92 1.04
CA CYS A 422 -14.83 -16.14 0.25
C CYS A 422 -14.59 -17.36 1.14
N LYS A 423 -14.87 -18.58 0.68
CA LYS A 423 -14.62 -19.77 1.50
C LYS A 423 -13.12 -19.92 1.74
N MET A 424 -12.72 -20.37 2.93
CA MET A 424 -11.30 -20.56 3.24
C MET A 424 -10.64 -21.60 2.33
N GLU A 425 -11.38 -22.61 1.88
CA GLU A 425 -10.91 -23.62 0.92
C GLU A 425 -10.57 -23.00 -0.46
N ASP A 426 -11.44 -22.12 -0.96
CA ASP A 426 -11.19 -21.39 -2.22
C ASP A 426 -9.93 -20.53 -2.09
N PHE A 427 -9.74 -19.88 -0.93
CA PHE A 427 -8.53 -19.11 -0.66
C PHE A 427 -7.27 -19.99 -0.68
N TYR A 428 -7.29 -21.15 -0.01
CA TYR A 428 -6.16 -22.08 -0.05
C TYR A 428 -5.87 -22.53 -1.48
N GLN A 429 -6.89 -22.85 -2.27
CA GLN A 429 -6.72 -23.25 -3.66
C GLN A 429 -6.14 -22.12 -4.53
N ALA A 430 -6.59 -20.88 -4.33
CA ALA A 430 -6.06 -19.71 -5.02
C ALA A 430 -4.57 -19.50 -4.70
N VAL A 431 -4.18 -19.60 -3.43
CA VAL A 431 -2.79 -19.47 -3.01
C VAL A 431 -1.91 -20.60 -3.54
N GLU A 432 -2.39 -21.85 -3.49
CA GLU A 432 -1.66 -22.99 -4.05
C GLU A 432 -1.47 -22.85 -5.56
N ASN A 433 -2.47 -22.34 -6.29
CA ASN A 433 -2.37 -22.09 -7.72
C ASN A 433 -1.41 -20.94 -8.05
N ALA A 434 -1.36 -19.90 -7.22
CA ALA A 434 -0.41 -18.80 -7.36
C ALA A 434 1.05 -19.24 -7.12
N LEU A 435 1.26 -20.20 -6.22
CA LEU A 435 2.59 -20.71 -5.86
C LEU A 435 3.12 -21.82 -6.81
N LYS A 436 2.24 -22.50 -7.55
CA LYS A 436 2.60 -23.45 -8.62
C LYS A 436 3.23 -22.73 -9.80
#